data_AF-A0A2V6M011-F1
#
_entry.id   AF-A0A2V6M011-F1
#
_cell.length_a   1.000
_cell.length_b   1.000
_cell.length_c   1.000
_cell.angle_alpha   90.00
_cell.angle_beta   90.00
_cell.angle_gamma   90.00
#
_symmetry.space_group_name_H-M   'P 1'
#
loop_
_entity.id
_entity.type
_entity.pdbx_description
1 polymer ?
#
loop_
_entity_poly.entity_id
_entity_poly.type
_entity_poly.pdbx_seq_one_letter_code
_entity_poly.pdbx_strand_id
1 'polypeptide(L)'
;ESAQKTAGRDWIYPYLIYSMSDPYAAVRFDAWKSLQTLPGFSDFSFTYTAADDLISEVTAHAYEKWLREIRDPNATYQPETVLDADGHFRQDIFQRLRSERDDKPIILAE
;
A
#
# COMPACT_ATOMS: atom_id res chain seq x y z
N GLU A 1 -3.66 -19.06 14.11
CA GLU A 1 -4.16 -18.84 12.74
C GLU A 1 -3.35 -17.72 12.09
N SER A 2 -3.14 -17.70 10.77
CA SER A 2 -2.39 -16.58 10.13
C SER A 2 -3.25 -15.31 10.13
N ALA A 3 -2.65 -14.17 10.42
CA ALA A 3 -3.33 -12.86 10.46
C ALA A 3 -4.15 -12.58 9.19
N GLN A 4 -3.65 -12.99 8.01
CA GLN A 4 -4.38 -12.82 6.73
C GLN A 4 -5.65 -13.69 6.62
N LYS A 5 -5.67 -14.85 7.27
CA LYS A 5 -6.85 -15.73 7.26
C LYS A 5 -7.96 -15.18 8.16
N THR A 6 -7.57 -14.48 9.24
CA THR A 6 -8.50 -13.88 10.21
C THR A 6 -8.99 -12.50 9.76
N ALA A 7 -8.10 -11.64 9.24
CA ALA A 7 -8.42 -10.27 8.84
C ALA A 7 -8.84 -10.10 7.36
N GLY A 8 -8.84 -11.19 6.58
CA GLY A 8 -8.96 -11.11 5.13
C GLY A 8 -7.70 -10.56 4.45
N ARG A 9 -7.77 -10.39 3.12
CA ARG A 9 -6.64 -9.89 2.32
C ARG A 9 -6.89 -8.51 1.70
N ASP A 10 -8.12 -8.01 1.71
CA ASP A 10 -8.47 -6.78 0.98
C ASP A 10 -7.72 -5.55 1.52
N TRP A 11 -7.47 -5.54 2.83
CA TRP A 11 -6.77 -4.46 3.51
C TRP A 11 -5.28 -4.36 3.12
N ILE A 12 -4.65 -5.46 2.66
CA ILE A 12 -3.21 -5.48 2.40
C ILE A 12 -2.85 -4.73 1.11
N TYR A 13 -3.75 -4.71 0.12
CA TYR A 13 -3.53 -4.03 -1.15
C TYR A 13 -3.28 -2.53 -0.98
N PRO A 14 -4.21 -1.73 -0.41
CA PRO A 14 -3.99 -0.30 -0.29
C PRO A 14 -2.89 0.04 0.69
N TYR A 15 -2.61 -0.81 1.69
CA TYR A 15 -1.47 -0.62 2.58
C TYR A 15 -0.13 -0.75 1.84
N LEU A 16 0.03 -1.77 0.98
CA LEU A 16 1.23 -1.93 0.16
C LEU A 16 1.34 -0.80 -0.88
N ILE A 17 0.25 -0.44 -1.55
CA ILE A 17 0.21 0.69 -2.49
C ILE A 17 0.62 1.99 -1.81
N TYR A 18 0.09 2.26 -0.62
CA TYR A 18 0.50 3.41 0.20
C TYR A 18 2.00 3.35 0.52
N SER A 19 2.52 2.19 0.91
CA SER A 19 3.93 2.00 1.28
C SER A 19 4.90 2.13 0.10
N MET A 20 4.43 2.03 -1.15
CA MET A 20 5.26 2.33 -2.33
C MET A 20 5.63 3.81 -2.46
N SER A 21 5.04 4.70 -1.66
CA SER A 21 5.43 6.12 -1.53
C SER A 21 6.24 6.43 -0.26
N ASP A 22 6.80 5.41 0.39
CA ASP A 22 7.65 5.60 1.57
C ASP A 22 8.94 6.36 1.22
N PRO A 23 9.49 7.23 2.09
CA PRO A 23 10.75 7.93 1.84
C PRO A 23 11.94 6.98 1.64
N TYR A 24 11.93 5.77 2.21
CA TYR A 24 13.00 4.80 2.03
C TYR A 24 12.77 3.90 0.81
N ALA A 25 13.73 3.90 -0.13
CA ALA A 25 13.65 3.09 -1.35
C ALA A 25 13.51 1.59 -1.08
N ALA A 26 14.13 1.08 -0.01
CA ALA A 26 13.99 -0.31 0.42
C ALA A 26 12.54 -0.66 0.77
N VAL A 27 11.84 0.20 1.52
CA VAL A 27 10.42 0.00 1.86
C VAL A 27 9.56 0.04 0.59
N ARG A 28 9.86 0.96 -0.33
CA ARG A 28 9.17 1.03 -1.62
C ARG A 28 9.35 -0.24 -2.45
N PHE A 29 10.56 -0.79 -2.49
CA PHE A 29 10.88 -2.03 -3.18
C PHE A 29 10.12 -3.22 -2.57
N ASP A 30 10.20 -3.41 -1.26
CA ASP A 30 9.53 -4.52 -0.57
C ASP A 30 8.01 -4.44 -0.69
N ALA A 31 7.45 -3.23 -0.60
CA ALA A 31 6.02 -2.99 -0.82
C ALA A 31 5.59 -3.40 -2.23
N TRP A 32 6.34 -2.99 -3.26
CA TRP A 32 6.08 -3.37 -4.64
C TRP A 32 6.23 -4.87 -4.88
N LYS A 33 7.32 -5.49 -4.40
CA LYS A 33 7.52 -6.95 -4.54
C LYS A 33 6.42 -7.74 -3.84
N SER A 34 5.97 -7.28 -2.69
CA SER A 34 4.84 -7.87 -1.97
C SER A 34 3.54 -7.70 -2.75
N LEU A 35 3.29 -6.53 -3.32
CA LEU A 35 2.09 -6.25 -4.14
C LEU A 35 2.02 -7.17 -5.37
N GLN A 36 3.16 -7.45 -6.02
CA GLN A 36 3.23 -8.38 -7.16
C GLN A 36 2.84 -9.82 -6.81
N THR A 37 2.85 -10.21 -5.52
CA THR A 37 2.37 -11.54 -5.10
C THR A 37 0.85 -11.64 -5.05
N LEU A 38 0.14 -10.51 -5.15
CA LEU A 38 -1.30 -10.45 -5.03
C LEU A 38 -1.99 -10.50 -6.40
N PRO A 39 -3.16 -11.16 -6.49
CA PRO A 39 -3.99 -11.17 -7.70
C PRO A 39 -4.22 -9.77 -8.29
N GLY A 40 -4.08 -9.65 -9.60
CA GLY A 40 -4.28 -8.40 -10.33
C GLY A 40 -3.07 -7.46 -10.37
N PHE A 41 -1.96 -7.79 -9.67
CA PHE A 41 -0.74 -6.96 -9.63
C PHE A 41 0.55 -7.69 -10.05
N SER A 42 0.48 -8.96 -10.49
CA SER A 42 1.66 -9.75 -10.90
C SER A 42 2.58 -9.03 -11.88
N ASP A 43 1.98 -8.33 -12.85
CA ASP A 43 2.70 -7.63 -13.93
C ASP A 43 2.80 -6.12 -13.70
N PHE A 44 2.50 -5.65 -12.48
CA PHE A 44 2.57 -4.24 -12.14
C PHE A 44 4.04 -3.78 -12.11
N SER A 45 4.40 -2.85 -12.99
CA SER A 45 5.74 -2.28 -13.09
C SER A 45 5.87 -1.02 -12.23
N PHE A 46 6.98 -0.91 -11.51
CA PHE A 46 7.26 0.23 -10.65
C PHE A 46 8.76 0.47 -10.52
N THR A 47 9.19 1.70 -10.78
CA THR A 47 10.56 2.15 -10.55
C THR A 47 10.65 2.77 -9.16
N TYR A 48 11.01 1.97 -8.15
CA TYR A 48 11.06 2.39 -6.75
C TYR A 48 12.13 3.45 -6.43
N THR A 49 13.02 3.77 -7.36
CA THR A 49 14.03 4.85 -7.24
C THR A 49 13.71 6.09 -8.07
N ALA A 50 12.51 6.15 -8.65
CA ALA A 50 12.04 7.32 -9.39
C ALA A 50 11.88 8.56 -8.50
N ALA A 51 11.65 9.71 -9.14
CA ALA A 51 11.29 10.95 -8.47
C ALA A 51 9.90 10.86 -7.80
N ASP A 52 9.69 11.67 -6.76
CA ASP A 52 8.50 11.61 -5.90
C ASP A 52 7.19 11.90 -6.64
N ASP A 53 7.23 12.76 -7.67
CA ASP A 53 6.08 13.07 -8.52
C ASP A 53 5.63 11.84 -9.33
N LEU A 54 6.58 11.14 -9.94
CA LEU A 54 6.30 9.90 -10.68
C LEU A 54 5.85 8.78 -9.73
N ILE A 55 6.44 8.67 -8.53
CA ILE A 55 5.99 7.71 -7.51
C ILE A 55 4.54 8.02 -7.11
N SER A 56 4.20 9.30 -6.90
CA SER A 56 2.85 9.72 -6.53
C SER A 56 1.83 9.39 -7.61
N GLU A 57 2.17 9.63 -8.89
CA GLU A 57 1.33 9.28 -10.03
C GLU A 57 1.08 7.76 -10.13
N VAL A 58 2.15 6.96 -10.07
CA VAL A 58 2.05 5.50 -10.20
C VAL A 58 1.28 4.88 -9.02
N THR A 59 1.47 5.39 -7.80
CA THR A 59 0.73 4.91 -6.62
C THR A 59 -0.75 5.29 -6.67
N ALA A 60 -1.08 6.48 -7.19
CA ALA A 60 -2.47 6.86 -7.44
C ALA A 60 -3.13 5.92 -8.46
N HIS A 61 -2.46 5.60 -9.56
CA HIS A 61 -2.96 4.63 -10.55
C HIS A 61 -3.12 3.22 -9.99
N ALA A 62 -2.17 2.76 -9.17
CA ALA A 62 -2.29 1.48 -8.47
C ALA A 62 -3.53 1.45 -7.54
N TYR A 63 -3.75 2.54 -6.80
CA TYR A 63 -4.90 2.67 -5.93
C TYR A 63 -6.22 2.65 -6.71
N GLU A 64 -6.31 3.42 -7.80
CA GLU A 64 -7.50 3.43 -8.67
C GLU A 64 -7.80 2.04 -9.26
N LYS A 65 -6.75 1.33 -9.71
CA LYS A 65 -6.88 -0.05 -10.19
C LYS A 65 -7.46 -0.96 -9.11
N TRP A 66 -6.89 -0.94 -7.91
CA TRP A 66 -7.40 -1.75 -6.80
C TRP A 66 -8.86 -1.40 -6.48
N LEU A 67 -9.16 -0.11 -6.35
CA LEU A 67 -10.47 0.40 -5.96
C LEU A 67 -11.58 -0.01 -6.93
N ARG A 68 -11.27 -0.04 -8.24
CA ARG A 68 -12.25 -0.28 -9.32
C ARG A 68 -12.32 -1.74 -9.78
N GLU A 69 -11.20 -2.45 -9.78
CA GLU A 69 -11.11 -3.76 -10.45
C GLU A 69 -10.95 -4.94 -9.49
N ILE A 70 -10.42 -4.72 -8.29
CA ILE A 70 -10.02 -5.81 -7.37
C ILE A 70 -10.89 -5.81 -6.12
N ARG A 71 -11.12 -4.64 -5.52
CA ARG A 71 -11.95 -4.49 -4.34
C ARG A 71 -13.40 -4.85 -4.65
N ASP A 72 -14.01 -5.70 -3.81
CA ASP A 72 -15.45 -6.00 -3.91
C ASP A 72 -16.29 -4.93 -3.21
N PRO A 73 -17.07 -4.10 -3.94
CA PRO A 73 -17.88 -3.06 -3.33
C PRO A 73 -19.01 -3.58 -2.43
N ASN A 74 -19.35 -4.88 -2.51
CA ASN A 74 -20.43 -5.48 -1.71
C ASN A 74 -19.90 -6.27 -0.50
N ALA A 75 -18.59 -6.33 -0.30
CA ALA A 75 -18.00 -7.01 0.85
C ALA A 75 -18.26 -6.24 2.15
N THR A 76 -18.32 -6.98 3.27
CA THR A 76 -18.33 -6.37 4.60
C THR A 76 -16.90 -6.14 5.06
N TYR A 77 -16.55 -4.86 5.26
CA TYR A 77 -15.21 -4.46 5.68
C TYR A 77 -15.12 -4.33 7.20
N GLN A 78 -14.04 -4.88 7.76
CA GLN A 78 -13.78 -4.80 9.19
C GLN A 78 -13.12 -3.45 9.52
N PRO A 79 -13.79 -2.55 10.27
CA PRO A 79 -13.28 -1.21 10.53
C PRO A 79 -12.01 -1.20 11.39
N GLU A 80 -11.71 -2.28 12.11
CA GLU A 80 -10.44 -2.50 12.82
C GLU A 80 -9.23 -2.73 11.91
N THR A 81 -9.42 -2.83 10.60
CA THR A 81 -8.33 -2.89 9.61
C THR A 81 -7.95 -1.48 9.10
N VAL A 82 -7.01 -1.41 8.16
CA VAL A 82 -6.65 -0.16 7.48
C VAL A 82 -7.75 0.38 6.55
N LEU A 83 -8.82 -0.39 6.36
CA LEU A 83 -10.00 0.01 5.60
C LEU A 83 -11.05 0.62 6.53
N ASP A 84 -11.80 1.58 6.02
CA ASP A 84 -13.04 2.04 6.65
C ASP A 84 -14.22 1.10 6.38
N ALA A 85 -15.39 1.44 6.93
CA ALA A 85 -16.59 0.63 6.79
C ALA A 85 -17.08 0.53 5.32
N ASP A 86 -16.68 1.48 4.47
CA ASP A 86 -16.98 1.52 3.04
C ASP A 86 -15.88 0.83 2.19
N GLY A 87 -14.86 0.25 2.85
CA GLY A 87 -13.74 -0.40 2.18
C GLY A 87 -12.79 0.58 1.50
N HIS A 88 -12.74 1.85 1.92
CA HIS A 88 -11.73 2.80 1.47
C HIS A 88 -10.53 2.81 2.42
N PHE A 89 -9.37 3.13 1.88
CA PHE A 89 -8.17 3.28 2.70
C PHE A 89 -8.28 4.50 3.62
N ARG A 90 -7.95 4.34 4.89
CA ARG A 90 -7.93 5.41 5.89
C ARG A 90 -6.71 6.33 5.71
N GLN A 91 -6.69 7.03 4.59
CA GLN A 91 -5.54 7.80 4.12
C GLN A 91 -5.14 8.91 5.10
N ASP A 92 -6.10 9.59 5.70
CA ASP A 92 -5.89 10.64 6.70
C ASP A 92 -5.15 10.13 7.94
N ILE A 93 -5.57 8.97 8.47
CA ILE A 93 -4.94 8.33 9.62
C ILE A 93 -3.51 7.92 9.27
N PHE A 94 -3.31 7.26 8.13
CA PHE A 94 -1.99 6.80 7.73
C PHE A 94 -1.04 7.94 7.39
N GLN A 95 -1.52 8.98 6.72
CA GLN A 95 -0.73 10.19 6.45
C GLN A 95 -0.29 10.86 7.74
N ARG A 96 -1.17 10.97 8.75
CA ARG A 96 -0.80 11.45 10.08
C ARG A 96 0.29 10.57 10.71
N LEU A 97 0.10 9.25 10.74
CA LEU A 97 1.07 8.30 11.32
C LEU A 97 2.43 8.39 10.62
N ARG A 98 2.46 8.55 9.29
CA ARG A 98 3.71 8.75 8.54
C ARG A 98 4.37 10.09 8.88
N SER A 99 3.59 11.17 9.03
CA SER A 99 4.14 12.48 9.41
C SER A 99 4.72 12.51 10.84
N GLU A 100 4.25 11.62 11.71
CA GLU A 100 4.75 11.46 13.08
C GLU A 100 5.97 10.52 13.15
N ARG A 101 6.37 9.91 12.03
CA ARG A 101 7.52 8.98 11.97
C ARG A 101 8.84 9.75 11.96
N ASP A 102 9.80 9.26 12.72
CA ASP A 102 11.19 9.73 12.65
C ASP A 102 11.88 9.19 11.39
N ASP A 103 11.96 10.01 10.34
CA ASP A 103 12.55 9.67 9.04
C ASP A 103 14.07 9.95 8.97
N LYS A 104 14.80 9.64 10.05
CA LYS A 104 16.27 9.75 10.07
C LYS A 104 16.91 8.96 8.92
N PRO A 105 17.78 9.59 8.09
CA PRO A 105 18.45 8.90 7.01
C PRO A 105 19.13 7.61 7.47
N ILE A 106 18.73 6.49 6.87
CA ILE A 106 19.35 5.19 7.11
C ILE A 106 20.40 4.99 6.03
N ILE A 107 21.65 4.76 6.46
CA ILE A 107 22.72 4.30 5.57
C ILE A 107 22.69 2.76 5.62
N LEU A 108 22.32 2.14 4.50
CA LEU A 108 22.47 0.70 4.33
C LEU A 108 23.95 0.45 4.03
N ALA A 109 24.66 -0.21 4.95
CA ALA A 109 26.00 -0.71 4.67
C ALA A 109 25.87 -1.99 3.83
N GLU A 110 26.58 -2.05 2.70
CA GLU A 110 26.76 -3.27 1.90
C GLU A 110 27.70 -4.27 2.58
#